data_AF-A0A327S272-F1
#
_entry.id   AF-A0A327S272-F1
#
_cell.length_a   1.000
_cell.length_b   1.000
_cell.length_c   1.000
_cell.angle_alpha   90.00
_cell.angle_beta   90.00
_cell.angle_gamma   90.00
#
_symmetry.space_group_name_H-M   'P 1'
#
loop_
_entity.id
_entity.type
_entity.pdbx_description
1 polymer ?
#
loop_
_entity_poly.entity_id
_entity_poly.type
_entity_poly.pdbx_seq_one_letter_code
_entity_poly.pdbx_strand_id
1 'polypeptide(L)'
;MKLTYSLLIFTLFSFYSCKKDPALPAPSIPKASFTVNGDTTSNLTLKAAIDYTLDDASKDGATFAWDLGAGTFSTKKNTLFSISKAGDYTLSLTVKSTKGQTAVTNKKIKVISPFLKTVTLTNINWTTDQNIPKSDKADVWMEITKREKGKEYPVLPGGSFDALLIYKSPVYKDALPNDNFITYTLSEKLGIDEAAVVDGRYDIRVLIKTTSGVYTLFSSNYGGNGALFNGKTTTKKFSWSLNVHEYSLEMFGYYE
;
A
#
# COMPACT_ATOMS: atom_id res chain seq x y z
N MET A 1 -34.44 20.72 -108.80
CA MET A 1 -33.34 20.15 -108.00
C MET A 1 -33.19 20.95 -106.71
N LYS A 2 -33.78 20.48 -105.61
CA LYS A 2 -33.43 20.90 -104.23
C LYS A 2 -33.64 19.68 -103.33
N LEU A 3 -32.54 19.08 -102.90
CA LEU A 3 -32.47 17.98 -101.94
C LEU A 3 -32.82 18.51 -100.54
N THR A 4 -33.78 17.89 -99.87
CA THR A 4 -34.04 18.04 -98.44
C THR A 4 -33.12 17.11 -97.65
N TYR A 5 -32.24 17.66 -96.81
CA TYR A 5 -31.40 16.91 -95.86
C TYR A 5 -32.14 16.76 -94.52
N SER A 6 -32.27 15.52 -94.06
CA SER A 6 -32.78 15.17 -92.72
C SER A 6 -31.66 15.27 -91.70
N LEU A 7 -31.83 16.07 -90.65
CA LEU A 7 -30.85 16.27 -89.58
C LEU A 7 -31.16 15.31 -88.42
N LEU A 8 -30.34 14.26 -88.26
CA LEU A 8 -30.45 13.28 -87.18
C LEU A 8 -29.68 13.82 -85.95
N ILE A 9 -30.39 14.15 -84.87
CA ILE A 9 -29.80 14.60 -83.60
C ILE A 9 -29.48 13.38 -82.74
N PHE A 10 -28.20 13.03 -82.61
CA PHE A 10 -27.72 12.02 -81.66
C PHE A 10 -27.50 12.69 -80.29
N THR A 11 -28.42 12.49 -79.35
CA THR A 11 -28.23 12.89 -77.96
C THR A 11 -27.25 11.93 -77.27
N LEU A 12 -26.06 12.45 -76.95
CA LEU A 12 -25.01 11.75 -76.22
C LEU A 12 -25.44 11.58 -74.75
N PHE A 13 -25.95 10.40 -74.39
CA PHE A 13 -26.21 10.02 -73.00
C PHE A 13 -24.86 9.81 -72.29
N SER A 14 -24.43 10.78 -71.48
CA SER A 14 -23.29 10.61 -70.58
C SER A 14 -23.68 9.61 -69.49
N PHE A 15 -23.15 8.39 -69.57
CA PHE A 15 -23.20 7.45 -68.46
C PHE A 15 -22.39 8.02 -67.29
N TYR A 16 -23.06 8.61 -66.32
CA TYR A 16 -22.47 8.86 -65.00
C TYR A 16 -22.13 7.51 -64.39
N SER A 17 -20.85 7.14 -64.49
CA SER A 17 -20.28 6.03 -63.75
C SER A 17 -20.49 6.30 -62.27
N CYS A 18 -21.33 5.48 -61.63
CA CYS A 18 -21.53 5.48 -60.21
C CYS A 18 -20.21 4.99 -59.58
N LYS A 19 -19.29 5.90 -59.25
CA LYS A 19 -18.17 5.57 -58.37
C LYS A 19 -18.79 5.20 -57.03
N LYS A 20 -18.86 3.90 -56.77
CA LYS A 20 -19.18 3.37 -55.44
C LYS A 20 -18.19 4.02 -54.47
N ASP A 21 -18.67 4.89 -53.59
CA ASP A 21 -17.82 5.47 -52.56
C ASP A 21 -17.04 4.34 -51.88
N PRO A 22 -15.72 4.46 -51.68
CA PRO A 22 -14.97 3.44 -50.98
C PRO A 22 -15.63 3.27 -49.62
N ALA A 23 -16.18 2.07 -49.38
CA ALA A 23 -16.87 1.76 -48.14
C ALA A 23 -15.94 2.15 -46.98
N LEU A 24 -16.43 3.02 -46.09
CA LEU A 24 -15.66 3.43 -44.91
C LEU A 24 -15.13 2.16 -44.22
N PRO A 25 -13.83 2.09 -43.87
CA PRO A 25 -13.28 0.92 -43.20
C PRO A 25 -14.12 0.65 -41.94
N ALA A 26 -14.53 -0.60 -41.77
CA ALA A 26 -15.35 -1.03 -40.65
C ALA A 26 -14.76 -0.48 -39.34
N PRO A 27 -15.60 -0.02 -38.39
CA PRO A 27 -15.11 0.43 -37.10
C PRO A 27 -14.21 -0.62 -36.44
N SER A 28 -12.93 -0.29 -36.17
CA SER A 28 -12.07 -1.19 -35.40
C SER A 28 -12.62 -1.31 -33.98
N ILE A 29 -12.88 -2.55 -33.56
CA ILE A 29 -13.33 -2.87 -32.21
C ILE A 29 -12.10 -2.73 -31.31
N PRO A 30 -12.12 -1.88 -30.26
CA PRO A 30 -10.98 -1.75 -29.38
C PRO A 30 -10.68 -3.08 -28.68
N LYS A 31 -9.40 -3.33 -28.40
CA LYS A 31 -8.98 -4.44 -27.53
C LYS A 31 -8.41 -3.86 -26.25
N ALA A 32 -9.16 -4.00 -25.15
CA ALA A 32 -8.72 -3.52 -23.83
C ALA A 32 -7.67 -4.46 -23.24
N SER A 33 -6.55 -3.91 -22.77
CA SER A 33 -5.49 -4.63 -22.05
C SER A 33 -4.70 -3.64 -21.20
N PHE A 34 -4.19 -4.09 -20.06
CA PHE A 34 -3.28 -3.29 -19.24
C PHE A 34 -2.31 -4.15 -18.44
N THR A 35 -1.30 -3.51 -17.88
CA THR A 35 -0.35 -4.11 -16.94
C THR A 35 -0.39 -3.43 -15.58
N VAL A 36 0.04 -4.15 -14.56
CA VAL A 36 0.24 -3.62 -13.19
C VAL A 36 1.75 -3.66 -12.93
N ASN A 37 2.43 -2.52 -12.88
CA ASN A 37 3.90 -2.45 -12.85
C ASN A 37 4.57 -3.32 -13.94
N GLY A 38 3.98 -3.37 -15.15
CA GLY A 38 4.46 -4.24 -16.24
C GLY A 38 4.01 -5.70 -16.16
N ASP A 39 3.38 -6.15 -15.06
CA ASP A 39 2.84 -7.50 -14.92
C ASP A 39 1.53 -7.66 -15.73
N THR A 40 1.49 -8.69 -16.56
CA THR A 40 0.36 -9.02 -17.45
C THR A 40 -0.58 -10.08 -16.89
N THR A 41 -0.27 -10.70 -15.75
CA THR A 41 -1.09 -11.74 -15.13
C THR A 41 -2.48 -11.23 -14.73
N SER A 42 -3.47 -12.13 -14.74
CA SER A 42 -4.86 -11.77 -14.44
C SER A 42 -5.19 -11.82 -12.94
N ASN A 43 -4.35 -12.49 -12.14
CA ASN A 43 -4.49 -12.60 -10.69
C ASN A 43 -3.17 -12.20 -10.05
N LEU A 44 -3.17 -11.09 -9.28
CA LEU A 44 -1.97 -10.60 -8.61
C LEU A 44 -2.14 -10.59 -7.10
N THR A 45 -1.02 -10.68 -6.38
CA THR A 45 -0.97 -10.33 -4.95
C THR A 45 -0.19 -9.04 -4.80
N LEU A 46 -0.86 -8.00 -4.29
CA LEU A 46 -0.28 -6.67 -4.07
C LEU A 46 -0.22 -6.37 -2.57
N LYS A 47 0.53 -5.34 -2.20
CA LYS A 47 0.66 -4.89 -0.81
C LYS A 47 -0.09 -3.60 -0.59
N ALA A 48 -0.71 -3.48 0.57
CA ALA A 48 -1.39 -2.27 0.97
C ALA A 48 -0.41 -1.08 1.08
N ALA A 49 -0.90 0.14 0.84
CA ALA A 49 -0.17 1.41 0.95
C ALA A 49 1.11 1.53 0.08
N ILE A 50 1.21 0.73 -0.98
CA ILE A 50 2.24 0.85 -2.01
C ILE A 50 1.62 1.41 -3.29
N ASP A 51 2.33 2.34 -3.94
CA ASP A 51 1.95 2.85 -5.25
C ASP A 51 2.32 1.86 -6.35
N TYR A 52 1.36 1.61 -7.23
CA TYR A 52 1.48 0.76 -8.42
C TYR A 52 1.12 1.57 -9.67
N THR A 53 1.84 1.34 -10.76
CA THR A 53 1.51 1.85 -12.09
C THR A 53 0.50 0.92 -12.74
N LEU A 54 -0.49 1.55 -13.38
CA LEU A 54 -1.38 0.90 -14.33
C LEU A 54 -1.13 1.52 -15.68
N ASP A 55 -0.61 0.70 -16.59
CA ASP A 55 -0.20 1.12 -17.91
C ASP A 55 -1.13 0.49 -18.95
N ASP A 56 -1.76 1.34 -19.76
CA ASP A 56 -2.60 0.89 -20.86
C ASP A 56 -1.75 0.15 -21.91
N ALA A 57 -2.23 -1.03 -22.30
CA ALA A 57 -1.67 -1.85 -23.37
C ALA A 57 -2.72 -2.14 -24.47
N SER A 58 -3.79 -1.33 -24.51
CA SER A 58 -4.93 -1.53 -25.40
C SER A 58 -4.61 -1.20 -26.86
N LYS A 59 -5.43 -1.73 -27.77
CA LYS A 59 -5.41 -1.41 -29.21
C LYS A 59 -6.70 -0.71 -29.61
N ASP A 60 -6.58 0.23 -30.54
CA ASP A 60 -7.69 1.03 -31.09
C ASP A 60 -8.52 1.81 -30.04
N GLY A 61 -7.89 2.13 -28.89
CA GLY A 61 -8.47 2.91 -27.81
C GLY A 61 -8.23 4.42 -27.94
N ALA A 62 -9.28 5.21 -27.75
CA ALA A 62 -9.23 6.68 -27.77
C ALA A 62 -9.43 7.29 -26.39
N THR A 63 -10.35 6.76 -25.58
CA THR A 63 -10.57 7.20 -24.19
C THR A 63 -10.57 6.01 -23.22
N PHE A 64 -10.27 6.30 -21.96
CA PHE A 64 -10.01 5.32 -20.91
C PHE A 64 -10.85 5.66 -19.68
N ALA A 65 -11.43 4.64 -19.05
CA ALA A 65 -12.12 4.74 -17.78
C ALA A 65 -11.70 3.55 -16.91
N TRP A 66 -11.13 3.87 -15.76
CA TRP A 66 -10.65 2.91 -14.78
C TRP A 66 -11.58 2.85 -13.58
N ASP A 67 -11.89 1.63 -13.17
CA ASP A 67 -12.33 1.30 -11.81
C ASP A 67 -11.16 0.61 -11.11
N LEU A 68 -10.61 1.27 -10.10
CA LEU A 68 -9.41 0.83 -9.38
C LEU A 68 -9.79 0.02 -8.12
N GLY A 69 -11.07 -0.30 -7.96
CA GLY A 69 -11.62 -0.89 -6.74
C GLY A 69 -11.70 0.13 -5.59
N ALA A 70 -12.35 -0.28 -4.50
CA ALA A 70 -12.50 0.54 -3.28
C ALA A 70 -13.13 1.94 -3.50
N GLY A 71 -13.90 2.13 -4.58
CA GLY A 71 -14.52 3.41 -4.91
C GLY A 71 -13.59 4.43 -5.58
N THR A 72 -12.41 4.00 -6.03
CA THR A 72 -11.42 4.86 -6.70
C THR A 72 -11.53 4.71 -8.22
N PHE A 73 -11.52 5.83 -8.95
CA PHE A 73 -11.67 5.86 -10.41
C PHE A 73 -10.60 6.76 -11.06
N SER A 74 -10.32 6.53 -12.35
CA SER A 74 -9.44 7.39 -13.14
C SER A 74 -9.87 7.43 -14.62
N THR A 75 -9.59 8.54 -15.30
CA THR A 75 -9.78 8.69 -16.76
C THR A 75 -8.47 8.85 -17.51
N LYS A 76 -7.33 8.80 -16.80
CA LYS A 76 -6.00 8.89 -17.40
C LYS A 76 -5.69 7.59 -18.14
N LYS A 77 -4.94 7.69 -19.25
CA LYS A 77 -4.47 6.51 -19.99
C LYS A 77 -3.63 5.58 -19.09
N ASN A 78 -2.63 6.16 -18.44
CA ASN A 78 -1.85 5.50 -17.39
C ASN A 78 -2.13 6.19 -16.06
N THR A 79 -2.19 5.42 -14.97
CA THR A 79 -2.48 5.97 -13.64
C THR A 79 -1.61 5.33 -12.57
N LEU A 80 -1.30 6.09 -11.53
CA LEU A 80 -0.82 5.53 -10.26
C LEU A 80 -2.05 5.18 -9.42
N PHE A 81 -1.95 4.11 -8.66
CA PHE A 81 -2.96 3.73 -7.67
C PHE A 81 -2.32 3.07 -6.45
N SER A 82 -2.99 3.21 -5.31
CA SER A 82 -2.66 2.49 -4.08
C SER A 82 -3.96 2.12 -3.35
N ILE A 83 -3.94 0.99 -2.66
CA ILE A 83 -5.05 0.52 -1.83
C ILE A 83 -4.54 0.42 -0.40
N SER A 84 -5.18 1.09 0.54
CA SER A 84 -4.72 1.13 1.94
C SER A 84 -5.13 -0.08 2.78
N LYS A 85 -6.14 -0.84 2.34
CA LYS A 85 -6.70 -1.96 3.10
C LYS A 85 -6.43 -3.29 2.40
N ALA A 86 -6.08 -4.30 3.20
CA ALA A 86 -6.05 -5.65 2.70
C ALA A 86 -7.46 -6.12 2.32
N GLY A 87 -7.55 -6.94 1.29
CA GLY A 87 -8.81 -7.43 0.73
C GLY A 87 -8.65 -7.91 -0.69
N ASP A 88 -9.72 -8.46 -1.24
CA ASP A 88 -9.80 -8.84 -2.64
C ASP A 88 -10.49 -7.73 -3.44
N TYR A 89 -9.85 -7.31 -4.52
CA TYR A 89 -10.34 -6.23 -5.39
C TYR A 89 -10.29 -6.66 -6.85
N THR A 90 -11.05 -5.97 -7.69
CA THR A 90 -11.01 -6.12 -9.14
C THR A 90 -10.67 -4.77 -9.75
N LEU A 91 -9.60 -4.72 -10.54
CA LEU A 91 -9.26 -3.58 -11.38
C LEU A 91 -9.93 -3.75 -12.73
N SER A 92 -10.63 -2.73 -13.21
CA SER A 92 -11.29 -2.72 -14.50
C SER A 92 -10.81 -1.57 -15.36
N LEU A 93 -10.52 -1.84 -16.63
CA LEU A 93 -10.27 -0.83 -17.65
C LEU A 93 -11.32 -0.95 -18.74
N THR A 94 -12.09 0.12 -18.93
CA THR A 94 -12.97 0.32 -20.07
C THR A 94 -12.31 1.26 -21.06
N VAL A 95 -12.20 0.81 -22.31
CA VAL A 95 -11.60 1.58 -23.41
C VAL A 95 -12.66 1.83 -24.47
N LYS A 96 -12.74 3.06 -24.97
CA LYS A 96 -13.66 3.45 -26.04
C LYS A 96 -12.88 3.94 -27.26
N SER A 97 -13.23 3.46 -28.45
CA SER A 97 -12.64 3.90 -29.72
C SER A 97 -13.23 5.23 -30.20
N THR A 98 -12.59 5.89 -31.17
CA THR A 98 -13.08 7.15 -31.77
C THR A 98 -14.46 7.01 -32.41
N LYS A 99 -14.82 5.79 -32.83
CA LYS A 99 -16.12 5.45 -33.44
C LYS A 99 -17.16 5.01 -32.40
N GLY A 100 -16.83 5.11 -31.11
CA GLY A 100 -17.75 4.89 -30.01
C GLY A 100 -17.88 3.44 -29.52
N GLN A 101 -17.17 2.48 -30.13
CA GLN A 101 -17.15 1.10 -29.66
C GLN A 101 -16.38 0.97 -28.36
N THR A 102 -16.73 0.00 -27.50
CA THR A 102 -16.11 -0.18 -26.18
C THR A 102 -15.57 -1.60 -26.00
N ALA A 103 -14.53 -1.72 -25.17
CA ALA A 103 -14.01 -2.99 -24.69
C ALA A 103 -13.62 -2.86 -23.22
N VAL A 104 -13.75 -3.95 -22.47
CA VAL A 104 -13.48 -4.01 -21.04
C VAL A 104 -12.50 -5.15 -20.76
N THR A 105 -11.57 -4.91 -19.84
CA THR A 105 -10.69 -5.95 -19.32
C THR A 105 -10.57 -5.81 -17.80
N ASN A 106 -10.34 -6.93 -17.12
CA ASN A 106 -10.33 -6.99 -15.66
C ASN A 106 -9.12 -7.77 -15.17
N LYS A 107 -8.58 -7.37 -14.01
CA LYS A 107 -7.61 -8.16 -13.23
C LYS A 107 -8.09 -8.26 -11.79
N LYS A 108 -7.98 -9.46 -11.20
CA LYS A 108 -8.22 -9.68 -9.78
C LYS A 108 -6.93 -9.42 -9.02
N ILE A 109 -7.02 -8.68 -7.93
CA ILE A 109 -5.89 -8.42 -7.06
C ILE A 109 -6.25 -8.79 -5.62
N LYS A 110 -5.36 -9.54 -4.98
CA LYS A 110 -5.41 -9.79 -3.54
C LYS A 110 -4.44 -8.82 -2.86
N VAL A 111 -4.95 -7.81 -2.19
CA VAL A 111 -4.14 -6.88 -1.41
C VAL A 111 -3.91 -7.49 -0.04
N ILE A 112 -2.64 -7.67 0.32
CA ILE A 112 -2.21 -8.13 1.64
C ILE A 112 -1.62 -6.96 2.43
N SER A 113 -1.82 -6.97 3.74
CA SER A 113 -1.11 -6.05 4.62
C SER A 113 0.39 -6.41 4.59
N PRO A 114 1.28 -5.42 4.65
CA PRO A 114 2.68 -5.68 4.90
C PRO A 114 2.84 -6.41 6.26
N PHE A 115 3.81 -7.32 6.35
CA PHE A 115 4.08 -8.08 7.58
C PHE A 115 5.35 -7.54 8.24
N LEU A 116 5.30 -7.26 9.53
CA LEU A 116 6.48 -6.86 10.29
C LEU A 116 7.43 -8.05 10.39
N LYS A 117 8.66 -7.89 9.89
CA LYS A 117 9.69 -8.94 9.82
C LYS A 117 10.73 -8.80 10.91
N THR A 118 11.27 -7.60 11.08
CA THR A 118 12.31 -7.33 12.07
C THR A 118 12.01 -6.07 12.83
N VAL A 119 12.40 -6.06 14.10
CA VAL A 119 12.43 -4.90 14.97
C VAL A 119 13.83 -4.74 15.52
N THR A 120 14.45 -3.59 15.28
CA THR A 120 15.75 -3.24 15.86
C THR A 120 15.57 -2.11 16.86
N LEU A 121 16.01 -2.35 18.09
CA LEU A 121 16.15 -1.36 19.16
C LEU A 121 17.59 -0.84 19.14
N THR A 122 17.79 0.47 19.24
CA THR A 122 19.11 1.10 19.38
C THR A 122 19.14 2.02 20.59
N ASN A 123 20.34 2.29 21.12
CA ASN A 123 20.55 3.23 22.23
C ASN A 123 19.73 2.87 23.50
N ILE A 124 19.60 1.59 23.79
CA ILE A 124 18.78 1.10 24.90
C ILE A 124 19.41 1.55 26.23
N ASN A 125 18.70 2.39 26.98
CA ASN A 125 19.19 2.88 28.26
C ASN A 125 18.02 3.12 29.24
N TRP A 126 18.09 2.50 30.42
CA TRP A 126 17.10 2.63 31.50
C TRP A 126 17.64 3.36 32.74
N THR A 127 18.91 3.77 32.73
CA THR A 127 19.58 4.31 33.93
C THR A 127 19.20 5.76 34.25
N THR A 128 18.63 6.45 33.27
CA THR A 128 18.19 7.84 33.31
C THR A 128 16.71 7.98 33.66
N ASP A 129 15.92 6.91 33.56
CA ASP A 129 14.51 6.93 33.94
C ASP A 129 14.36 6.83 35.46
N GLN A 130 13.78 7.86 36.08
CA GLN A 130 13.59 7.93 37.53
C GLN A 130 12.59 6.88 38.06
N ASN A 131 11.73 6.34 37.20
CA ASN A 131 10.74 5.33 37.57
C ASN A 131 11.28 3.89 37.51
N ILE A 132 12.49 3.71 36.98
CA ILE A 132 13.13 2.41 36.87
C ILE A 132 14.31 2.36 37.86
N PRO A 133 14.32 1.41 38.81
CA PRO A 133 15.45 1.24 39.70
C PRO A 133 16.75 0.98 38.92
N LYS A 134 17.81 1.70 39.30
CA LYS A 134 19.12 1.55 38.66
C LYS A 134 19.60 0.10 38.75
N SER A 135 20.12 -0.40 37.62
CA SER A 135 20.69 -1.74 37.51
C SER A 135 21.76 -1.76 36.44
N ASP A 136 22.85 -2.49 36.71
CA ASP A 136 23.99 -2.62 35.79
C ASP A 136 23.66 -3.47 34.56
N LYS A 137 22.63 -4.33 34.67
CA LYS A 137 22.17 -5.20 33.59
C LYS A 137 20.69 -5.52 33.70
N ALA A 138 20.06 -5.82 32.57
CA ALA A 138 18.66 -6.24 32.53
C ALA A 138 18.39 -7.27 31.43
N ASP A 139 17.43 -8.15 31.66
CA ASP A 139 16.86 -8.94 30.58
C ASP A 139 15.88 -8.07 29.78
N VAL A 140 15.95 -8.10 28.44
CA VAL A 140 15.14 -7.24 27.56
C VAL A 140 14.30 -8.07 26.60
N TRP A 141 13.01 -7.74 26.48
CA TRP A 141 12.14 -8.34 25.46
C TRP A 141 11.10 -7.36 24.94
N MET A 142 10.53 -7.68 23.79
CA MET A 142 9.47 -6.93 23.15
C MET A 142 8.16 -7.72 23.21
N GLU A 143 7.06 -7.00 23.39
CA GLU A 143 5.70 -7.53 23.25
C GLU A 143 4.90 -6.64 22.30
N ILE A 144 4.02 -7.28 21.53
CA ILE A 144 3.05 -6.58 20.68
C ILE A 144 1.64 -6.99 21.15
N THR A 145 0.83 -6.00 21.49
CA THR A 145 -0.57 -6.20 21.83
C THR A 145 -1.48 -5.55 20.79
N LYS A 146 -2.69 -6.09 20.65
CA LYS A 146 -3.72 -5.59 19.74
C LYS A 146 -4.98 -5.20 20.51
N ARG A 147 -5.41 -3.96 20.29
CA ARG A 147 -6.68 -3.42 20.77
C ARG A 147 -7.77 -3.60 19.73
N GLU A 148 -8.96 -3.94 20.20
CA GLU A 148 -10.18 -3.89 19.40
C GLU A 148 -10.66 -2.45 19.27
N LYS A 149 -11.14 -2.09 18.07
CA LYS A 149 -11.67 -0.74 17.82
C LYS A 149 -12.91 -0.50 18.69
N GLY A 150 -12.91 0.60 19.43
CA GLY A 150 -14.03 1.00 20.30
C GLY A 150 -14.07 0.29 21.66
N LYS A 151 -13.06 -0.54 21.98
CA LYS A 151 -12.94 -1.19 23.28
C LYS A 151 -11.91 -0.47 24.15
N GLU A 152 -12.29 -0.22 25.40
CA GLU A 152 -11.40 0.28 26.43
C GLU A 152 -10.61 -0.87 27.06
N TYR A 153 -9.37 -0.57 27.46
CA TYR A 153 -8.47 -1.53 28.08
C TYR A 153 -7.82 -0.88 29.31
N PRO A 154 -7.59 -1.62 30.40
CA PRO A 154 -6.85 -1.12 31.54
C PRO A 154 -5.45 -0.62 31.14
N VAL A 155 -5.02 0.50 31.73
CA VAL A 155 -3.67 1.04 31.53
C VAL A 155 -2.71 0.30 32.47
N LEU A 156 -1.63 -0.22 31.90
CA LEU A 156 -0.54 -0.88 32.63
C LEU A 156 0.53 0.15 33.03
N PRO A 157 1.37 -0.16 34.05
CA PRO A 157 2.52 0.67 34.39
C PRO A 157 3.40 0.99 33.17
N GLY A 158 3.81 2.25 33.06
CA GLY A 158 4.52 2.77 31.89
C GLY A 158 3.63 3.05 30.67
N GLY A 159 2.30 3.08 30.85
CA GLY A 159 1.38 3.64 29.86
C GLY A 159 0.94 2.73 28.73
N SER A 160 1.24 1.44 28.84
CA SER A 160 0.75 0.40 27.94
C SER A 160 -0.70 0.03 28.26
N PHE A 161 -1.31 -0.86 27.48
CA PHE A 161 -2.66 -1.38 27.73
C PHE A 161 -2.65 -2.89 27.95
N ASP A 162 -3.52 -3.37 28.83
CA ASP A 162 -3.76 -4.81 29.03
C ASP A 162 -4.67 -5.36 27.92
N ALA A 163 -4.12 -5.43 26.70
CA ALA A 163 -4.80 -5.89 25.50
C ALA A 163 -4.28 -7.26 25.04
N LEU A 164 -4.89 -7.82 23.97
CA LEU A 164 -4.53 -9.15 23.48
C LEU A 164 -3.06 -9.19 23.06
N LEU A 165 -2.25 -9.99 23.76
CA LEU A 165 -0.86 -10.27 23.38
C LEU A 165 -0.86 -11.12 22.10
N ILE A 166 -0.34 -10.54 21.02
CA ILE A 166 -0.25 -11.20 19.71
C ILE A 166 1.18 -11.60 19.36
N TYR A 167 2.18 -11.08 20.09
CA TYR A 167 3.56 -11.46 19.91
C TYR A 167 4.38 -11.19 21.16
N LYS A 168 5.32 -12.09 21.45
CA LYS A 168 6.37 -11.91 22.44
C LYS A 168 7.70 -12.35 21.85
N SER A 169 8.70 -11.48 21.89
CA SER A 169 10.04 -11.81 21.39
C SER A 169 10.75 -12.80 22.33
N PRO A 170 11.82 -13.46 21.85
CA PRO A 170 12.82 -14.03 22.74
C PRO A 170 13.37 -12.98 23.71
N VAL A 171 13.82 -13.44 24.88
CA VAL A 171 14.46 -12.59 25.88
C VAL A 171 15.94 -12.46 25.55
N TYR A 172 16.41 -11.23 25.39
CA TYR A 172 17.82 -10.90 25.36
C TYR A 172 18.33 -10.83 26.81
N LYS A 173 19.32 -11.65 27.15
CA LYS A 173 19.80 -11.80 28.53
C LYS A 173 20.91 -10.84 28.85
N ASP A 174 20.90 -10.32 30.09
CA ASP A 174 21.99 -9.54 30.67
C ASP A 174 22.46 -8.36 29.78
N ALA A 175 21.52 -7.66 29.13
CA ALA A 175 21.83 -6.45 28.37
C ALA A 175 22.47 -5.39 29.27
N LEU A 176 23.37 -4.60 28.70
CA LEU A 176 24.00 -3.47 29.37
C LEU A 176 23.29 -2.15 29.00
N PRO A 177 23.29 -1.15 29.89
CA PRO A 177 22.91 0.20 29.52
C PRO A 177 23.81 0.72 28.39
N ASN A 178 23.19 1.25 27.33
CA ASN A 178 23.83 1.71 26.09
C ASN A 178 24.36 0.59 25.17
N ASP A 179 23.84 -0.64 25.27
CA ASP A 179 24.06 -1.62 24.20
C ASP A 179 23.64 -1.04 22.84
N ASN A 180 24.53 -1.18 21.85
CA ASN A 180 24.41 -0.46 20.57
C ASN A 180 23.12 -0.82 19.81
N PHE A 181 22.75 -2.11 19.75
CA PHE A 181 21.50 -2.55 19.16
C PHE A 181 21.06 -3.95 19.61
N ILE A 182 19.74 -4.15 19.75
CA ILE A 182 19.10 -5.47 19.88
C ILE A 182 18.15 -5.63 18.69
N THR A 183 18.28 -6.74 17.95
CA THR A 183 17.39 -7.03 16.81
C THR A 183 16.56 -8.28 17.08
N TYR A 184 15.25 -8.16 16.95
CA TYR A 184 14.29 -9.24 16.99
C TYR A 184 13.80 -9.54 15.57
N THR A 185 13.96 -10.78 15.14
CA THR A 185 13.28 -11.31 13.96
C THR A 185 11.98 -11.96 14.40
N LEU A 186 10.87 -11.52 13.81
CA LEU A 186 9.55 -12.04 14.15
C LEU A 186 9.41 -13.42 13.48
N SER A 187 9.18 -14.44 14.30
CA SER A 187 8.94 -15.82 13.86
C SER A 187 7.59 -16.00 13.18
N GLU A 188 6.66 -15.07 13.44
CA GLU A 188 5.31 -15.07 12.90
C GLU A 188 5.11 -13.89 11.95
N LYS A 189 4.42 -14.12 10.84
CA LYS A 189 4.02 -13.05 9.91
C LYS A 189 2.94 -12.20 10.57
N LEU A 190 3.36 -11.17 11.30
CA LEU A 190 2.45 -10.23 11.95
C LEU A 190 2.05 -9.13 10.96
N GLY A 191 0.82 -9.27 10.45
CA GLY A 191 0.20 -8.27 9.59
C GLY A 191 -0.17 -7.07 10.44
N ILE A 192 0.76 -6.13 10.54
CA ILE A 192 0.54 -4.88 11.27
C ILE A 192 0.19 -3.85 10.21
N ASP A 193 -1.08 -3.47 10.20
CA ASP A 193 -1.58 -2.37 9.39
C ASP A 193 -0.92 -1.08 9.87
N GLU A 194 -0.18 -0.40 9.00
CA GLU A 194 0.54 0.84 9.31
C GLU A 194 -0.41 1.88 9.92
N ALA A 195 -1.59 2.05 9.33
CA ALA A 195 -2.62 2.96 9.85
C ALA A 195 -3.10 2.54 11.25
N ALA A 196 -3.04 1.26 11.58
CA ALA A 196 -3.43 0.76 12.88
C ALA A 196 -2.40 1.02 13.99
N VAL A 197 -1.12 1.15 13.64
CA VAL A 197 -0.11 1.60 14.61
C VAL A 197 -0.27 3.09 14.90
N VAL A 198 -0.55 3.89 13.86
CA VAL A 198 -0.81 5.33 14.01
C VAL A 198 -2.12 5.61 14.76
N ASP A 199 -3.15 4.79 14.55
CA ASP A 199 -4.43 4.88 15.26
C ASP A 199 -4.38 4.31 16.71
N GLY A 200 -3.21 3.85 17.20
CA GLY A 200 -3.05 3.28 18.54
C GLY A 200 -3.73 1.91 18.75
N ARG A 201 -4.09 1.20 17.66
CA ARG A 201 -4.69 -0.15 17.72
C ARG A 201 -3.67 -1.24 18.04
N TYR A 202 -2.40 -0.99 17.77
CA TYR A 202 -1.30 -1.88 18.16
C TYR A 202 -0.42 -1.16 19.16
N ASP A 203 -0.03 -1.86 20.23
CA ASP A 203 1.01 -1.38 21.14
C ASP A 203 2.23 -2.27 21.00
N ILE A 204 3.36 -1.69 20.59
CA ILE A 204 4.67 -2.31 20.67
C ILE A 204 5.35 -1.76 21.91
N ARG A 205 5.67 -2.64 22.85
CA ARG A 205 6.35 -2.29 24.10
C ARG A 205 7.65 -3.05 24.27
N VAL A 206 8.61 -2.37 24.87
CA VAL A 206 9.88 -2.96 25.31
C VAL A 206 9.85 -3.04 26.82
N LEU A 207 10.06 -4.23 27.35
CA LEU A 207 10.13 -4.49 28.78
C LEU A 207 11.55 -4.88 29.15
N ILE A 208 11.91 -4.50 30.36
CA ILE A 208 13.13 -4.93 31.01
C ILE A 208 12.82 -5.64 32.32
N LYS A 209 13.63 -6.64 32.67
CA LYS A 209 13.60 -7.29 33.97
C LYS A 209 14.95 -7.10 34.65
N THR A 210 14.90 -6.43 35.80
CA THR A 210 16.02 -6.28 36.71
C THR A 210 15.80 -7.19 37.93
N THR A 211 16.73 -7.18 38.87
CA THR A 211 16.55 -7.83 40.18
C THR A 211 15.36 -7.25 40.96
N SER A 212 15.00 -6.00 40.71
CA SER A 212 13.92 -5.28 41.39
C SER A 212 12.54 -5.49 40.77
N GLY A 213 12.43 -6.18 39.64
CA GLY A 213 11.15 -6.45 38.98
C GLY A 213 11.15 -6.25 37.47
N VAL A 214 9.95 -6.11 36.91
CA VAL A 214 9.72 -5.90 35.48
C VAL A 214 9.19 -4.49 35.25
N TYR A 215 9.78 -3.79 34.28
CA TYR A 215 9.47 -2.39 33.98
C TYR A 215 9.27 -2.21 32.48
N THR A 216 8.34 -1.33 32.11
CA THR A 216 8.15 -0.90 30.73
C THR A 216 9.18 0.17 30.41
N LEU A 217 10.12 -0.11 29.52
CA LEU A 217 11.12 0.85 29.06
C LEU A 217 10.57 1.74 27.93
N PHE A 218 9.69 1.18 27.11
CA PHE A 218 9.05 1.89 25.99
C PHE A 218 7.67 1.31 25.70
N SER A 219 6.75 2.16 25.28
CA SER A 219 5.47 1.78 24.65
C SER A 219 5.17 2.75 23.51
N SER A 220 4.76 2.22 22.37
CA SER A 220 4.34 3.02 21.21
C SER A 220 3.08 3.86 21.48
N ASN A 221 2.31 3.53 22.52
CA ASN A 221 1.11 4.26 22.92
C ASN A 221 1.36 5.34 23.99
N TYR A 222 2.54 5.36 24.62
CA TYR A 222 2.82 6.29 25.70
C TYR A 222 3.51 7.57 25.21
N GLY A 223 2.77 8.68 25.22
CA GLY A 223 3.24 10.04 24.93
C GLY A 223 3.70 10.82 26.16
N GLY A 224 4.60 10.26 26.98
CA GLY A 224 5.26 11.00 28.07
C GLY A 224 6.49 11.76 27.56
N ASN A 225 6.45 13.10 27.62
CA ASN A 225 7.54 14.07 27.35
C ASN A 225 8.64 13.60 26.38
N GLY A 226 8.33 13.55 25.07
CA GLY A 226 9.35 13.50 24.01
C GLY A 226 9.26 12.34 23.02
N ALA A 227 8.20 11.53 23.05
CA ALA A 227 7.89 10.60 21.96
C ALA A 227 7.43 11.39 20.72
N LEU A 228 8.37 11.83 19.89
CA LEU A 228 8.02 12.40 18.60
C LEU A 228 7.78 11.26 17.63
N PHE A 229 6.52 11.09 17.23
CA PHE A 229 6.16 10.26 16.10
C PHE A 229 6.73 10.87 14.81
N ASN A 230 7.95 10.48 14.44
CA ASN A 230 8.53 10.78 13.14
C ASN A 230 8.37 9.54 12.24
N GLY A 231 7.12 9.10 12.07
CA GLY A 231 6.77 8.03 11.16
C GLY A 231 6.95 8.46 9.70
N LYS A 232 8.19 8.52 9.22
CA LYS A 232 8.46 8.54 7.78
C LYS A 232 8.38 7.10 7.27
N THR A 233 7.19 6.70 6.86
CA THR A 233 6.93 5.39 6.28
C THR A 233 7.22 5.42 4.78
N THR A 234 8.50 5.55 4.44
CA THR A 234 8.91 5.27 3.05
C THR A 234 8.97 3.75 2.86
N THR A 235 8.01 3.25 2.09
CA THR A 235 7.81 1.95 1.41
C THR A 235 8.19 0.62 2.06
N LYS A 236 8.95 0.54 3.16
CA LYS A 236 9.28 -0.71 3.89
C LYS A 236 9.70 -0.53 5.35
N LYS A 237 9.70 0.69 5.89
CA LYS A 237 10.27 0.96 7.22
C LYS A 237 9.35 1.85 8.05
N PHE A 238 9.22 1.54 9.34
CA PHE A 238 8.80 2.54 10.33
C PHE A 238 9.95 2.84 11.28
N SER A 239 9.92 4.03 11.88
CA SER A 239 10.85 4.45 12.93
C SER A 239 10.09 5.14 14.05
N TRP A 240 10.36 4.74 15.30
CA TRP A 240 9.97 5.50 16.48
C TRP A 240 11.20 5.92 17.24
N SER A 241 11.18 7.15 17.73
CA SER A 241 12.17 7.64 18.68
C SER A 241 11.46 8.16 19.92
N LEU A 242 11.87 7.66 21.08
CA LEU A 242 11.53 8.27 22.36
C LEU A 242 12.76 9.06 22.82
N ASN A 243 12.66 10.39 22.85
CA ASN A 243 13.71 11.26 23.39
C ASN A 243 13.29 11.80 24.76
N VAL A 244 13.66 11.12 25.84
CA VAL A 244 13.39 11.62 27.19
C VAL A 244 14.69 12.15 27.77
N HIS A 245 14.87 13.48 27.69
CA HIS A 245 15.85 14.33 28.38
C HIS A 245 17.36 13.98 28.18
N GLU A 246 17.78 12.72 28.17
CA GLU A 246 19.18 12.25 28.06
C GLU A 246 19.36 10.90 27.32
N TYR A 247 18.27 10.21 26.91
CA TYR A 247 18.35 8.98 26.11
C TYR A 247 17.41 9.01 24.90
N SER A 248 17.84 8.34 23.84
CA SER A 248 17.01 8.03 22.68
C SER A 248 16.82 6.51 22.62
N LEU A 249 15.61 6.02 22.43
CA LEU A 249 15.40 4.65 21.95
C LEU A 249 14.90 4.77 20.53
N GLU A 250 15.65 4.26 19.55
CA GLU A 250 15.14 4.16 18.18
C GLU A 250 14.68 2.73 17.91
N MET A 251 13.45 2.62 17.43
CA MET A 251 12.87 1.35 17.02
C MET A 251 12.63 1.37 15.51
N PHE A 252 13.23 0.43 14.80
CA PHE A 252 13.05 0.27 13.37
C PHE A 252 12.32 -1.02 13.04
N GLY A 253 11.20 -0.89 12.33
CA GLY A 253 10.48 -2.03 11.79
C GLY A 253 10.67 -2.15 10.31
N TYR A 254 10.78 -3.38 9.82
CA TYR A 254 10.86 -3.66 8.38
C TYR A 254 9.72 -4.56 7.93
N TYR A 255 9.09 -4.18 6.83
CA TYR A 255 8.01 -4.95 6.23
C TYR A 255 8.49 -5.80 5.06
N GLU A 256 7.94 -7.02 4.95
CA GLU A 256 8.26 -7.98 3.89
C GLU A 256 7.26 -8.05 2.74
#